data_AF-A0A317SJN7-F1
#
_entry.id   AF-A0A317SJN7-F1
#
_cell.length_a   1.000
_cell.length_b   1.000
_cell.length_c   1.000
_cell.angle_alpha   90.00
_cell.angle_beta   90.00
_cell.angle_gamma   90.00
#
_symmetry.space_group_name_H-M   'P 1'
#
loop_
_entity.id
_entity.type
_entity.pdbx_description
1 polymer ?
#
loop_
_entity_poly.entity_id
_entity_poly.type
_entity_poly.pdbx_seq_one_letter_code
_entity_poly.pdbx_strand_id
1 'polypeptide(L)'
;MNGSNHSASGPLTPAEVAFLCEAQSITIIPRQRLDGLDLIGGYIPPFHPPQRTTIPLWLALLLKRQRRCNIVPPPWLSAPNIERILKIETENQNLFCSDLPYRWLETAELLLEAC
;
A
#
# COMPACT_ATOMS: atom_id res chain seq x y z
N MET A 1 -22.72 -1.51 -40.40
CA MET A 1 -22.84 -1.04 -39.01
C MET A 1 -22.09 -2.04 -38.14
N ASN A 2 -20.76 -1.92 -38.08
CA ASN A 2 -19.94 -2.78 -37.21
C ASN A 2 -19.93 -2.18 -35.82
N GLY A 3 -20.67 -2.80 -34.91
CA GLY A 3 -20.53 -2.56 -33.48
C GLY A 3 -19.20 -3.14 -33.02
N SER A 4 -18.23 -2.26 -32.77
CA SER A 4 -16.92 -2.60 -32.24
C SER A 4 -17.08 -3.18 -30.83
N ASN A 5 -16.81 -4.48 -30.68
CA ASN A 5 -16.66 -5.13 -29.39
C ASN A 5 -15.50 -4.47 -28.62
N HIS A 6 -15.79 -3.60 -27.66
CA HIS A 6 -14.83 -3.15 -26.66
C HIS A 6 -14.76 -4.17 -25.53
N SER A 7 -14.24 -5.35 -25.81
CA SER A 7 -13.75 -6.27 -24.78
C SER A 7 -12.31 -5.87 -24.46
N ALA A 8 -12.13 -4.95 -23.51
CA ALA A 8 -10.85 -4.76 -22.83
C ALA A 8 -10.57 -6.03 -22.00
N SER A 9 -10.05 -7.06 -22.66
CA SER A 9 -9.72 -8.36 -22.05
C SER A 9 -8.22 -8.64 -22.20
N GLY A 10 -7.40 -7.66 -21.83
CA GLY A 10 -5.95 -7.81 -21.71
C GLY A 10 -5.54 -8.01 -20.24
N PRO A 11 -4.31 -8.49 -19.97
CA PRO A 11 -3.75 -8.49 -18.62
C PRO A 11 -3.69 -7.06 -18.06
N LEU A 12 -3.77 -6.93 -16.74
CA LEU A 12 -3.71 -5.63 -16.05
C LEU A 12 -2.38 -4.92 -16.37
N THR A 13 -2.47 -3.63 -16.64
CA THR A 13 -1.31 -2.76 -16.77
C THR A 13 -0.67 -2.49 -15.41
N PRO A 14 0.64 -2.16 -15.34
CA PRO A 14 1.29 -1.83 -14.07
C PRO A 14 0.57 -0.73 -13.28
N ALA A 15 0.03 0.29 -13.98
CA ALA A 15 -0.74 1.37 -13.38
C ALA A 15 -2.05 0.87 -12.75
N GLU A 16 -2.76 -0.07 -13.38
CA GLU A 16 -3.96 -0.69 -12.81
C GLU A 16 -3.63 -1.54 -11.58
N VAL A 17 -2.53 -2.29 -11.60
CA VAL A 17 -2.09 -3.09 -10.45
C VAL A 17 -1.73 -2.18 -9.26
N ALA A 18 -0.98 -1.10 -9.51
CA ALA A 18 -0.65 -0.09 -8.50
C ALA A 18 -1.92 0.56 -7.92
N PHE A 19 -2.84 1.00 -8.78
CA PHE A 19 -4.13 1.57 -8.37
C PHE A 19 -4.91 0.61 -7.45
N LEU A 20 -4.98 -0.68 -7.82
CA LEU A 20 -5.63 -1.67 -6.98
C LEU A 20 -4.89 -1.84 -5.64
N CYS A 21 -3.55 -1.73 -5.62
CA CYS A 21 -2.74 -1.82 -4.40
C CYS A 21 -3.01 -0.68 -3.42
N GLU A 22 -3.37 0.50 -3.90
CA GLU A 22 -3.64 1.66 -3.03
C GLU A 22 -4.84 1.47 -2.09
N ALA A 23 -5.73 0.52 -2.38
CA ALA A 23 -6.84 0.15 -1.49
C ALA A 23 -6.38 -0.62 -0.24
N GLN A 24 -5.15 -1.14 -0.22
CA GLN A 24 -4.62 -1.86 0.94
C GLN A 24 -4.43 -0.92 2.13
N SER A 25 -4.54 -1.47 3.33
CA SER A 25 -4.40 -0.72 4.58
C SER A 25 -2.94 -0.55 4.97
N ILE A 26 -2.57 0.66 5.39
CA ILE A 26 -1.24 1.00 5.91
C ILE A 26 -1.37 1.80 7.21
N THR A 27 -0.39 1.65 8.10
CA THR A 27 -0.35 2.42 9.35
C THR A 27 0.37 3.74 9.15
N ILE A 28 -0.19 4.81 9.67
CA ILE A 28 0.43 6.14 9.72
C ILE A 28 0.49 6.67 11.16
N ILE A 29 1.33 7.69 11.35
CA ILE A 29 1.32 8.58 12.51
C ILE A 29 0.93 9.97 11.98
N PRO A 30 -0.30 10.45 12.25
CA PRO A 30 -0.74 11.79 11.89
C PRO A 30 0.10 12.86 12.59
N ARG A 31 0.35 13.99 11.91
CA ARG A 31 1.11 15.13 12.45
C ARG A 31 0.21 16.29 12.90
N GLN A 32 -1.06 16.26 12.53
CA GLN A 32 -2.07 17.24 12.94
C GLN A 32 -3.41 16.56 13.18
N ARG A 33 -4.26 17.20 14.00
CA ARG A 33 -5.64 16.75 14.20
C ARG A 33 -6.41 16.94 12.91
N LEU A 34 -7.17 15.93 12.52
CA LEU A 34 -8.02 15.95 11.34
C LEU A 34 -9.39 15.42 11.71
N ASP A 35 -10.43 16.10 11.23
CA ASP A 35 -11.79 15.67 11.48
C ASP A 35 -12.11 14.40 10.68
N GLY A 36 -13.13 13.68 11.14
CA GLY A 36 -13.60 12.48 10.46
C GLY A 36 -14.15 12.82 9.07
N LEU A 37 -14.10 11.84 8.17
CA LEU A 37 -14.50 12.01 6.77
C LEU A 37 -15.48 10.90 6.37
N ASP A 38 -16.66 11.30 5.95
CA ASP A 38 -17.63 10.40 5.33
C ASP A 38 -17.30 10.22 3.85
N LEU A 39 -16.86 9.03 3.46
CA LEU A 39 -16.60 8.66 2.07
C LEU A 39 -17.66 7.69 1.56
N ILE A 40 -17.78 7.59 0.24
CA ILE A 40 -18.62 6.59 -0.43
C ILE A 40 -18.22 5.16 0.01
N GLY A 41 -16.91 4.92 0.21
CA GLY A 41 -16.37 3.64 0.67
C GLY A 41 -16.47 3.40 2.18
N GLY A 42 -17.03 4.33 2.96
CA GLY A 42 -17.18 4.22 4.40
C GLY A 42 -16.64 5.43 5.18
N TYR A 43 -16.86 5.42 6.49
CA TYR A 43 -16.43 6.48 7.39
C TYR A 43 -14.96 6.31 7.82
N ILE A 44 -14.20 7.40 7.76
CA ILE A 44 -12.85 7.50 8.31
C ILE A 44 -12.92 8.29 9.62
N PRO A 45 -12.52 7.71 10.76
CA PRO A 45 -12.55 8.39 12.04
C PRO A 45 -11.57 9.56 12.09
N PRO A 46 -11.79 10.55 12.98
CA PRO A 46 -10.86 11.65 13.16
C PRO A 46 -9.47 11.16 13.57
N PHE A 47 -8.44 11.89 13.11
CA PHE A 47 -7.06 11.58 13.43
C PHE A 47 -6.56 12.43 14.59
N HIS A 48 -5.94 11.78 15.58
CA HIS A 48 -5.41 12.41 16.78
C HIS A 48 -3.90 12.15 16.90
N PRO A 49 -3.03 13.14 16.65
CA PRO A 49 -1.59 12.96 16.84
C PRO A 49 -1.23 12.68 18.32
N PRO A 50 -0.21 11.85 18.62
CA PRO A 50 0.59 11.02 17.70
C PRO A 50 0.05 9.59 17.59
N GLN A 51 -1.26 9.37 17.79
CA GLN A 51 -1.86 8.04 17.77
C GLN A 51 -1.70 7.39 16.39
N ARG A 52 -1.25 6.14 16.36
CA ARG A 52 -1.19 5.37 15.12
C ARG A 52 -2.61 5.12 14.60
N THR A 53 -2.79 5.29 13.30
CA THR A 53 -4.06 5.03 12.62
C THR A 53 -3.82 4.21 11.37
N THR A 54 -4.66 3.21 11.14
CA THR A 54 -4.64 2.39 9.94
C THR A 54 -5.66 2.94 8.95
N ILE A 55 -5.20 3.34 7.77
CA ILE A 55 -6.01 3.93 6.69
C ILE A 55 -5.63 3.29 5.35
N PRO A 56 -6.44 3.44 4.29
CA PRO A 56 -6.04 3.05 2.95
C PRO A 56 -4.75 3.75 2.48
N LEU A 57 -3.94 3.05 1.70
CA LEU A 57 -2.65 3.53 1.20
C LEU A 57 -2.80 4.78 0.33
N TRP A 58 -3.82 4.87 -0.53
CA TRP A 58 -4.08 6.09 -1.31
C TRP A 58 -4.19 7.34 -0.42
N LEU A 59 -4.86 7.21 0.73
CA LEU A 59 -5.04 8.33 1.66
C LEU A 59 -3.75 8.63 2.41
N ALA A 60 -3.01 7.59 2.80
CA ALA A 60 -1.71 7.75 3.44
C ALA A 60 -0.71 8.50 2.51
N LEU A 61 -0.66 8.13 1.23
CA LEU A 61 0.17 8.77 0.21
C LEU A 61 -0.24 10.24 0.02
N LEU A 62 -1.55 10.52 -0.07
CA LEU A 62 -2.08 11.88 -0.16
C LEU A 62 -1.66 12.74 1.04
N LEU A 63 -1.82 12.24 2.26
CA LEU A 63 -1.46 12.95 3.49
C LEU A 63 0.05 13.13 3.63
N LYS A 64 0.85 12.15 3.21
CA LYS A 64 2.33 12.22 3.18
C LYS A 64 2.80 13.32 2.22
N ARG A 65 2.23 13.41 1.01
CA ARG A 65 2.52 14.49 0.04
C ARG A 65 2.21 15.88 0.62
N GLN A 66 1.18 15.97 1.44
CA GLN A 66 0.80 17.19 2.14
C GLN A 66 1.58 17.42 3.45
N ARG A 67 2.54 16.54 3.79
CA ARG A 67 3.35 16.58 5.03
C ARG A 67 2.51 16.48 6.32
N ARG A 68 1.33 15.86 6.25
CA ARG A 68 0.35 15.75 7.35
C ARG A 68 0.43 14.44 8.12
N CYS A 69 1.23 13.47 7.67
CA CYS A 69 1.49 12.23 8.38
C CYS A 69 2.92 11.72 8.13
N ASN A 70 3.36 10.80 8.98
CA ASN A 70 4.48 9.92 8.69
C ASN A 70 3.93 8.51 8.45
N ILE A 71 4.29 7.88 7.33
CA ILE A 71 3.92 6.50 7.07
C ILE A 71 4.82 5.58 7.90
N VAL A 72 4.23 4.60 8.58
CA VAL A 72 4.98 3.56 9.28
C VAL A 72 5.24 2.44 8.27
N PRO A 73 6.51 2.14 7.94
CA PRO A 73 6.80 1.08 6.99
C PRO A 73 6.29 -0.27 7.51
N PRO A 74 5.75 -1.15 6.65
CA PRO A 74 5.37 -2.49 7.03
C PRO A 74 6.56 -3.26 7.62
N PRO A 75 6.35 -4.16 8.60
CA PRO A 75 7.45 -4.87 9.25
C PRO A 75 8.36 -5.65 8.28
N TRP A 76 7.78 -6.27 7.25
CA TRP A 76 8.51 -7.02 6.23
C TRP A 76 9.46 -6.13 5.41
N LEU A 77 9.12 -4.84 5.22
CA LEU A 77 9.90 -3.87 4.45
C LEU A 77 10.99 -3.23 5.33
N SER A 78 11.85 -4.07 5.90
CA SER A 78 13.06 -3.65 6.59
C SER A 78 14.24 -4.49 6.12
N ALA A 79 15.42 -3.88 6.02
CA ALA A 79 16.64 -4.56 5.57
C ALA A 79 16.85 -5.94 6.23
N PRO A 80 16.82 -6.11 7.57
CA PRO A 80 17.03 -7.42 8.18
C PRO A 80 15.95 -8.45 7.82
N ASN A 81 14.70 -8.01 7.61
CA ASN A 81 13.62 -8.93 7.24
C ASN A 81 13.70 -9.33 5.77
N ILE A 82 14.03 -8.40 4.88
CA ILE A 82 14.24 -8.71 3.45
C ILE A 82 15.44 -9.65 3.29
N GLU A 83 16.55 -9.43 4.00
CA GLU A 83 17.72 -10.33 3.99
C GLU A 83 17.34 -11.74 4.46
N ARG A 84 16.55 -11.83 5.54
CA ARG A 84 16.04 -13.12 6.05
C ARG A 84 15.15 -13.82 5.03
N ILE A 85 14.24 -13.10 4.39
CA ILE A 85 13.34 -13.63 3.35
C ILE A 85 14.17 -14.15 2.16
N LEU A 86 15.13 -13.35 1.68
CA LEU A 86 16.03 -13.73 0.60
C LEU A 86 16.82 -15.00 0.92
N LYS A 87 17.35 -15.12 2.14
CA LYS A 87 18.05 -16.32 2.59
C LYS A 87 17.16 -17.55 2.53
N ILE A 88 15.92 -17.45 3.04
CA ILE A 88 14.96 -18.56 3.05
C ILE A 88 14.65 -19.02 1.62
N GLU A 89 14.37 -18.08 0.70
CA GLU A 89 14.03 -18.41 -0.69
C GLU A 89 15.22 -18.98 -1.46
N THR A 90 16.45 -18.51 -1.15
CA THR A 90 17.67 -19.03 -1.78
C THR A 90 18.01 -20.44 -1.28
N GLU A 91 17.82 -20.71 0.01
CA GLU A 91 18.05 -22.03 0.61
C GLU A 91 16.95 -23.05 0.23
N ASN A 92 15.74 -22.57 -0.09
CA ASN A 92 14.58 -23.40 -0.42
C ASN A 92 14.04 -23.09 -1.81
N GLN A 93 14.75 -23.55 -2.86
CA GLN A 93 14.46 -23.21 -4.27
C GLN A 93 13.05 -23.54 -4.77
N ASN A 94 12.29 -24.38 -4.05
CA ASN A 94 10.93 -24.78 -4.42
C ASN A 94 9.84 -24.00 -3.66
N LEU A 95 10.19 -23.03 -2.81
CA LEU A 95 9.25 -22.32 -1.96
C LEU A 95 9.49 -20.80 -2.02
N PHE A 96 8.41 -20.05 -2.14
CA PHE A 96 8.41 -18.62 -1.86
C PHE A 96 8.11 -18.38 -0.38
N CYS A 97 8.69 -17.32 0.19
CA CYS A 97 8.49 -17.01 1.59
C CYS A 97 7.04 -16.56 1.83
N SER A 98 6.33 -17.25 2.72
CA SER A 98 4.95 -16.92 3.11
C SER A 98 4.84 -15.61 3.90
N ASP A 99 5.97 -15.04 4.34
CA ASP A 99 6.00 -13.80 5.13
C ASP A 99 5.74 -12.55 4.29
N LEU A 100 5.84 -12.65 2.96
CA LEU A 100 5.55 -11.54 2.05
C LEU A 100 4.05 -11.43 1.76
N PRO A 101 3.45 -10.22 1.86
CA PRO A 101 2.07 -10.02 1.48
C PRO A 101 1.88 -10.13 -0.03
N TYR A 102 0.64 -10.42 -0.49
CA TYR A 102 0.33 -10.68 -1.91
C TYR A 102 0.80 -9.59 -2.90
N ARG A 103 0.83 -8.31 -2.49
CA ARG A 103 1.24 -7.15 -3.31
C ARG A 103 2.45 -6.44 -2.74
N TRP A 104 3.41 -7.20 -2.25
CA TRP A 104 4.61 -6.67 -1.61
C TRP A 104 5.41 -5.78 -2.57
N LEU A 105 5.45 -6.10 -3.87
CA LEU A 105 6.26 -5.38 -4.85
C LEU A 105 5.71 -3.97 -5.08
N GLU A 106 4.42 -3.85 -5.40
CA GLU A 106 3.77 -2.56 -5.66
C GLU A 106 3.69 -1.73 -4.38
N THR A 107 3.49 -2.38 -3.23
CA THR A 107 3.55 -1.69 -1.94
C THR A 107 4.95 -1.12 -1.68
N ALA A 108 6.01 -1.89 -1.94
CA ALA A 108 7.38 -1.41 -1.77
C ALA A 108 7.67 -0.22 -2.68
N GLU A 109 7.33 -0.33 -3.97
CA GLU A 109 7.52 0.72 -4.96
C GLU A 109 6.82 2.02 -4.53
N LEU A 110 5.52 1.97 -4.26
CA LEU A 110 4.74 3.14 -3.82
C LEU A 110 5.30 3.79 -2.55
N LEU A 111 5.75 2.97 -1.58
CA LEU A 111 6.29 3.49 -0.33
C LEU A 111 7.68 4.11 -0.51
N LEU A 112 8.54 3.50 -1.33
CA LEU A 112 9.90 3.99 -1.60
C LEU A 112 9.88 5.27 -2.45
N GLU A 113 8.92 5.42 -3.36
CA GLU A 113 8.74 6.65 -4.13
C GLU A 113 8.18 7.81 -3.28
N ALA A 114 7.27 7.49 -2.34
CA ALA A 114 6.57 8.51 -1.57
C ALA A 114 7.33 8.97 -0.31
N CYS A 115 8.25 8.17 0.22
CA CYS A 115 8.87 8.40 1.53
C CYS A 115 10.19 9.13 1.50
#